data_AF-K2EX59-F1
#
_entry.id   AF-K2EX59-F1
#
_cell.length_a   1.000
_cell.length_b   1.000
_cell.length_c   1.000
_cell.angle_alpha   90.00
_cell.angle_beta   90.00
_cell.angle_gamma   90.00
#
_symmetry.space_group_name_H-M   'P 1'
#
loop_
_entity.id
_entity.type
_entity.pdbx_description
1 polymer ?
#
loop_
_entity_poly.entity_id
_entity_poly.type
_entity_poly.pdbx_seq_one_letter_code
_entity_poly.pdbx_strand_id
1 'polypeptide(L)'
;MVEQDEQPLNAKADKIPTLRPAFKKDGTITAANASSISDGASALVITSSEIAAQRNLKPLAHILAYASHSQHPSEFTIAPVGAIEKVLKKTGWDAQDVDLWEINEAFAMVTMLAIDGFKLDPAKVNING
;
A
#
# COMPACT_ATOMS: atom_id res chain seq x y z
N MET A 1 13.34 23.60 -2.92
CA MET A 1 12.26 22.62 -3.07
C MET A 1 12.94 21.28 -3.28
N VAL A 2 12.56 20.24 -2.54
CA VAL A 2 13.02 18.87 -2.83
C VAL A 2 12.12 18.37 -3.95
N GLU A 3 12.72 17.98 -5.08
CA GLU A 3 11.98 17.58 -6.30
C GLU A 3 11.93 16.06 -6.50
N GLN A 4 12.73 15.32 -5.75
CA GLN A 4 12.92 13.89 -5.95
C GLN A 4 12.87 13.15 -4.61
N ASP A 5 12.25 11.97 -4.61
CA ASP A 5 12.29 11.05 -3.48
C ASP A 5 13.71 10.57 -3.19
N GLU A 6 14.14 10.71 -1.95
CA GLU A 6 15.55 10.45 -1.57
C GLU A 6 15.88 8.95 -1.51
N GLN A 7 14.93 8.13 -1.06
CA GLN A 7 15.19 6.73 -0.67
C GLN A 7 15.34 5.75 -1.85
N PRO A 8 14.51 5.80 -2.91
CA PRO A 8 14.57 4.80 -3.99
C PRO A 8 15.95 4.68 -4.67
N LEU A 9 16.70 5.78 -4.75
CA LEU A 9 18.02 5.82 -5.39
C LEU A 9 19.17 5.23 -4.55
N ASN A 10 18.94 4.96 -3.26
CA ASN A 10 19.98 4.52 -2.34
C ASN A 10 20.14 2.99 -2.26
N ALA A 11 19.28 2.24 -2.96
CA ALA A 11 19.28 0.79 -2.93
C ALA A 11 20.55 0.19 -3.53
N LYS A 12 21.17 -0.75 -2.80
CA LYS A 12 22.35 -1.52 -3.24
C LYS A 12 21.98 -3.00 -3.33
N ALA A 13 21.47 -3.39 -4.49
CA ALA A 13 20.89 -4.72 -4.72
C ALA A 13 21.88 -5.86 -4.38
N ASP A 14 23.15 -5.67 -4.70
CA ASP A 14 24.25 -6.60 -4.39
C ASP A 14 24.44 -6.83 -2.88
N LYS A 15 24.08 -5.86 -2.04
CA LYS A 15 24.21 -5.95 -0.58
C LYS A 15 23.00 -6.53 0.12
N ILE A 16 21.82 -6.54 -0.50
CA ILE A 16 20.56 -6.99 0.12
C ILE A 16 20.70 -8.38 0.75
N PRO A 17 21.26 -9.42 0.08
CA PRO A 17 21.37 -10.76 0.66
C PRO A 17 22.29 -10.85 1.89
N THR A 18 23.15 -9.85 2.08
CA THR A 18 24.14 -9.81 3.18
C THR A 18 23.65 -9.06 4.41
N LEU A 19 22.49 -8.40 4.33
CA LEU A 19 21.96 -7.60 5.43
C LEU A 19 21.53 -8.48 6.59
N ARG A 20 21.85 -8.02 7.79
CA ARG A 20 21.45 -8.71 9.02
C ARG A 20 19.97 -8.44 9.31
N PRO A 21 19.27 -9.40 9.94
CA PRO A 21 17.92 -9.17 10.42
C PRO A 21 17.85 -7.99 11.39
N ALA A 22 16.83 -7.15 11.25
CA ALA A 22 16.67 -5.91 12.01
C ALA A 22 15.94 -6.11 13.36
N PHE A 23 15.04 -7.10 13.46
CA PHE A 23 14.14 -7.24 14.61
C PHE A 23 14.39 -8.50 15.46
N LYS A 24 14.78 -9.62 14.84
CA LYS A 24 14.99 -10.91 15.51
C LYS A 24 16.20 -11.60 14.91
N LYS A 25 17.03 -12.25 15.73
CA LYS A 25 18.31 -12.87 15.31
C LYS A 25 18.17 -13.86 14.15
N ASP A 26 17.09 -14.63 14.14
CA ASP A 26 16.70 -15.62 13.14
C ASP A 26 15.55 -15.13 12.22
N GLY A 27 15.29 -13.82 12.20
CA GLY A 27 14.24 -13.22 11.38
C GLY A 27 14.65 -13.01 9.92
N THR A 28 13.67 -12.71 9.07
CA THR A 28 13.87 -12.43 7.64
C THR A 28 13.76 -10.95 7.28
N ILE A 29 13.29 -10.12 8.22
CA ILE A 29 13.14 -8.67 8.02
C ILE A 29 14.49 -7.98 8.21
N THR A 30 14.89 -7.21 7.21
CA THR A 30 16.13 -6.41 7.16
C THR A 30 15.79 -4.96 6.77
N ALA A 31 16.78 -4.07 6.83
CA ALA A 31 16.59 -2.69 6.39
C ALA A 31 16.23 -2.54 4.89
N ALA A 32 16.49 -3.55 4.04
CA ALA A 32 16.16 -3.47 2.62
C ALA A 32 14.76 -3.98 2.26
N ASN A 33 14.05 -4.64 3.20
CA ASN A 33 12.70 -5.16 2.96
C ASN A 33 11.69 -4.65 4.00
N ALA A 34 12.06 -3.56 4.67
CA ALA A 34 11.23 -2.78 5.58
C ALA A 34 11.18 -1.33 5.09
N SER A 35 10.06 -0.66 5.29
CA SER A 35 9.94 0.76 4.96
C SER A 35 10.95 1.61 5.74
N SER A 36 11.53 2.60 5.10
CA SER A 36 12.40 3.58 5.77
C SER A 36 11.60 4.52 6.67
N ILE A 37 12.30 5.13 7.64
CA ILE A 37 11.77 6.30 8.35
C ILE A 37 11.94 7.49 7.40
N SER A 38 10.85 8.20 7.12
CA SER A 38 10.80 9.27 6.12
C SER A 38 9.96 10.44 6.62
N ASP A 39 10.27 11.64 6.13
CA ASP A 39 9.48 12.86 6.36
C ASP A 39 8.78 13.29 5.07
N GLY A 40 7.49 13.62 5.13
CA GLY A 40 6.70 14.01 3.95
C GLY A 40 5.27 14.43 4.27
N ALA A 41 4.59 15.03 3.28
CA ALA A 41 3.19 15.42 3.39
C ALA A 41 2.47 15.29 2.02
N SER A 42 1.19 14.95 2.06
CA SER A 42 0.30 14.96 0.88
C SER A 42 -1.06 15.56 1.26
N ALA A 43 -1.77 16.09 0.27
CA ALA A 43 -3.08 16.70 0.46
C ALA A 43 -4.03 16.37 -0.69
N LEU A 44 -5.31 16.13 -0.35
CA LEU A 44 -6.40 15.90 -1.29
C LEU A 44 -7.55 16.85 -0.96
N VAL A 45 -8.28 17.30 -1.98
CA VAL A 45 -9.53 18.05 -1.83
C VAL A 45 -10.68 17.15 -2.24
N ILE A 46 -11.62 16.94 -1.31
CA ILE A 46 -12.80 16.08 -1.51
C ILE A 46 -14.05 16.95 -1.42
N THR A 47 -15.00 16.74 -2.32
CA THR A 47 -16.30 17.40 -2.30
C THR A 47 -17.38 16.45 -2.84
N SER A 48 -18.64 16.80 -2.66
CA SER A 48 -19.75 16.05 -3.24
C SER A 48 -19.89 16.32 -4.74
N SER A 49 -20.50 15.39 -5.48
CA SER A 49 -20.71 15.56 -6.93
C SER A 49 -21.58 16.77 -7.25
N GLU A 50 -22.54 17.09 -6.37
CA GLU A 50 -23.43 18.24 -6.51
C GLU A 50 -22.67 19.55 -6.38
N ILE A 51 -21.77 19.67 -5.39
CA ILE A 51 -20.95 20.86 -5.21
C ILE A 51 -19.94 20.99 -6.34
N ALA A 52 -19.34 19.88 -6.78
CA ALA A 52 -18.44 19.88 -7.95
C ALA A 52 -19.17 20.42 -9.19
N ALA A 53 -20.40 19.97 -9.45
CA ALA A 53 -21.21 20.45 -10.57
C ALA A 53 -21.59 21.94 -10.42
N GLN A 54 -22.07 22.36 -9.25
CA GLN A 54 -22.41 23.77 -8.97
C GLN A 54 -21.22 24.72 -9.15
N ARG A 55 -20.01 24.26 -8.82
CA ARG A 55 -18.77 25.03 -8.93
C ARG A 55 -18.02 24.78 -10.24
N ASN A 56 -18.59 24.02 -11.16
CA ASN A 56 -17.97 23.65 -12.44
C ASN A 56 -16.55 23.05 -12.28
N LEU A 57 -16.35 22.23 -11.24
CA LEU A 57 -15.12 21.50 -10.98
C LEU A 57 -15.14 20.17 -11.72
N LYS A 58 -14.02 19.78 -12.34
CA LYS A 58 -13.85 18.47 -12.97
C LYS A 58 -13.42 17.44 -11.91
N PRO A 59 -14.24 16.43 -11.57
CA PRO A 59 -13.83 15.36 -10.67
C PRO A 59 -12.68 14.54 -11.27
N LEU A 60 -11.69 14.16 -10.45
CA LEU A 60 -10.57 13.31 -10.86
C LEU A 60 -10.82 11.82 -10.58
N ALA A 61 -11.49 11.52 -9.46
CA ALA A 61 -11.80 10.16 -9.02
C ALA A 61 -13.01 10.17 -8.07
N HIS A 62 -13.63 9.01 -7.89
CA HIS A 62 -14.75 8.80 -6.97
C HIS A 62 -14.36 7.76 -5.92
N ILE A 63 -14.68 8.01 -4.66
CA ILE A 63 -14.48 7.01 -3.58
C ILE A 63 -15.69 6.08 -3.59
N LEU A 64 -15.50 4.85 -4.10
CA LEU A 64 -16.58 3.86 -4.18
C LEU A 64 -16.89 3.21 -2.82
N ALA A 65 -15.84 2.88 -2.06
CA ALA A 65 -15.99 2.32 -0.74
C ALA A 65 -14.77 2.60 0.14
N TYR A 66 -14.99 2.47 1.43
CA TYR A 66 -13.96 2.46 2.46
C TYR A 66 -14.33 1.39 3.48
N ALA A 67 -13.31 0.68 3.96
CA ALA A 67 -13.41 -0.32 5.02
C ALA A 67 -12.15 -0.26 5.91
N SER A 68 -12.33 -0.58 7.19
CA SER A 68 -11.25 -0.77 8.14
C SER A 68 -11.29 -2.19 8.73
N HIS A 69 -10.11 -2.66 9.12
CA HIS A 69 -9.94 -3.93 9.81
C HIS A 69 -8.96 -3.78 10.97
N SER A 70 -9.24 -4.47 12.07
CA SER A 70 -8.40 -4.49 13.25
C SER A 70 -8.48 -5.88 13.84
N GLN A 71 -7.35 -6.35 14.36
CA GLN A 71 -7.18 -7.69 14.95
C GLN A 71 -6.11 -7.60 16.02
N HIS A 72 -5.64 -8.74 16.53
CA HIS A 72 -4.66 -8.73 17.61
C HIS A 72 -3.40 -7.94 17.18
N PRO A 73 -2.84 -7.05 18.03
CA PRO A 73 -1.72 -6.18 17.63
C PRO A 73 -0.50 -6.93 17.09
N SER A 74 -0.23 -8.14 17.57
CA SER A 74 0.88 -8.96 17.06
C SER A 74 0.68 -9.45 15.63
N GLU A 75 -0.54 -9.38 15.10
CA GLU A 75 -0.92 -9.84 13.77
C GLU A 75 -1.11 -8.68 12.79
N PHE A 76 -0.75 -7.44 13.15
CA PHE A 76 -1.01 -6.25 12.32
C PHE A 76 -0.59 -6.39 10.84
N THR A 77 0.44 -7.19 10.55
CA THR A 77 0.95 -7.44 9.20
C THR A 77 -0.05 -8.13 8.26
N ILE A 78 -1.03 -8.89 8.79
CA ILE A 78 -2.07 -9.53 7.99
C ILE A 78 -3.38 -8.72 7.97
N ALA A 79 -3.47 -7.62 8.73
CA ALA A 79 -4.68 -6.79 8.81
C ALA A 79 -5.11 -6.17 7.46
N PRO A 80 -4.18 -5.77 6.57
CA PRO A 80 -4.54 -5.31 5.23
C PRO A 80 -5.36 -6.33 4.44
N VAL A 81 -5.10 -7.64 4.57
CA VAL A 81 -5.88 -8.69 3.91
C VAL A 81 -7.35 -8.63 4.33
N GLY A 82 -7.61 -8.53 5.63
CA GLY A 82 -8.97 -8.39 6.16
C GLY A 82 -9.65 -7.05 5.84
N ALA A 83 -8.88 -6.00 5.51
CA ALA A 83 -9.44 -4.73 5.03
C ALA A 83 -9.80 -4.81 3.55
N ILE A 84 -8.96 -5.43 2.72
CA ILE A 84 -9.19 -5.68 1.30
C ILE A 84 -10.44 -6.55 1.12
N GLU A 85 -10.57 -7.66 1.86
CA GLU A 85 -11.75 -8.53 1.79
C GLU A 85 -13.05 -7.75 2.07
N LYS A 86 -13.04 -6.91 3.10
CA LYS A 86 -14.21 -6.08 3.46
C LYS A 86 -14.56 -5.05 2.39
N VAL A 87 -13.57 -4.38 1.80
CA VAL A 87 -13.84 -3.34 0.79
C VAL A 87 -14.35 -3.97 -0.50
N LEU A 88 -13.76 -5.09 -0.94
CA LEU A 88 -14.21 -5.86 -2.10
C LEU A 88 -15.65 -6.35 -1.92
N LYS A 89 -15.98 -6.90 -0.74
CA LYS A 89 -17.36 -7.30 -0.41
C LYS A 89 -18.33 -6.12 -0.44
N LYS A 90 -17.90 -4.93 0.00
CA LYS A 90 -18.74 -3.72 0.03
C LYS A 90 -18.96 -3.13 -1.37
N THR A 91 -17.99 -3.22 -2.26
CA THR A 91 -18.13 -2.81 -3.66
C THR A 91 -18.82 -3.87 -4.52
N GLY A 92 -18.84 -5.13 -4.06
CA GLY A 92 -19.29 -6.26 -4.85
C GLY A 92 -18.32 -6.60 -5.98
N TRP A 93 -17.04 -6.29 -5.81
CA TRP A 93 -15.98 -6.54 -6.79
C TRP A 93 -15.21 -7.81 -6.45
N ASP A 94 -14.71 -8.46 -7.49
CA ASP A 94 -13.64 -9.43 -7.35
C ASP A 94 -12.28 -8.72 -7.35
N ALA A 95 -11.26 -9.31 -6.73
CA ALA A 95 -9.93 -8.70 -6.67
C ALA A 95 -9.32 -8.48 -8.07
N GLN A 96 -9.77 -9.25 -9.06
CA GLN A 96 -9.31 -9.23 -10.44
C GLN A 96 -9.95 -8.09 -11.25
N ASP A 97 -11.06 -7.52 -10.78
CA ASP A 97 -11.69 -6.33 -11.36
C ASP A 97 -10.88 -5.06 -11.07
N VAL A 98 -9.98 -5.11 -10.08
CA VAL A 98 -9.14 -3.97 -9.71
C VAL A 98 -7.96 -3.84 -10.68
N ASP A 99 -7.85 -2.68 -11.30
CA ASP A 99 -6.80 -2.37 -12.27
C ASP A 99 -5.42 -2.17 -11.62
N LEU A 100 -5.37 -1.50 -10.48
CA LEU A 100 -4.15 -1.17 -9.75
C LEU A 100 -4.36 -1.27 -8.24
N TRP A 101 -3.37 -1.82 -7.56
CA TRP A 101 -3.32 -1.97 -6.12
C TRP A 101 -2.16 -1.16 -5.56
N GLU A 102 -2.48 -0.23 -4.66
CA GLU A 102 -1.51 0.47 -3.82
C GLU A 102 -1.60 -0.10 -2.41
N ILE A 103 -0.66 -0.97 -2.07
CA ILE A 103 -0.58 -1.67 -0.79
C ILE A 103 0.68 -1.22 -0.08
N ASN A 104 0.52 -0.49 1.02
CA ASN A 104 1.64 0.09 1.73
C ASN A 104 2.68 -0.96 2.17
N GLU A 105 3.93 -0.74 1.77
CA GLU A 105 5.06 -1.67 1.93
C GLU A 105 5.76 -1.53 3.29
N ALA A 106 5.00 -1.61 4.39
CA ALA A 106 5.59 -1.53 5.74
C ALA A 106 6.72 -2.57 5.93
N PHE A 107 6.47 -3.79 5.43
CA PHE A 107 7.46 -4.82 5.19
C PHE A 107 7.11 -5.54 3.89
N ALA A 108 8.09 -6.02 3.13
CA ALA A 108 7.85 -6.69 1.85
C ALA A 108 6.81 -7.83 1.96
N MET A 109 6.83 -8.57 3.08
CA MET A 109 5.88 -9.66 3.32
C MET A 109 4.42 -9.19 3.41
N VAL A 110 4.14 -7.94 3.81
CA VAL A 110 2.76 -7.42 3.91
C VAL A 110 2.11 -7.38 2.53
N THR A 111 2.82 -6.82 1.54
CA THR A 111 2.37 -6.80 0.15
C THR A 111 2.28 -8.20 -0.43
N MET A 112 3.28 -9.05 -0.16
CA MET A 112 3.28 -10.45 -0.63
C MET A 112 2.10 -11.27 -0.10
N LEU A 113 1.68 -11.04 1.14
CA LEU A 113 0.52 -11.71 1.74
C LEU A 113 -0.79 -11.34 1.02
N ALA A 114 -0.95 -10.09 0.60
CA ALA A 114 -2.11 -9.68 -0.19
C ALA A 114 -2.06 -10.27 -1.61
N ILE A 115 -0.88 -10.27 -2.25
CA ILE A 115 -0.68 -10.91 -3.56
C ILE A 115 -1.06 -12.38 -3.50
N ASP A 116 -0.56 -13.12 -2.51
CA ASP A 116 -0.87 -14.55 -2.38
C ASP A 116 -2.33 -14.80 -1.96
N GLY A 117 -2.86 -14.00 -1.04
CA GLY A 117 -4.22 -14.15 -0.51
C GLY A 117 -5.31 -13.94 -1.55
N PHE A 118 -5.12 -12.99 -2.46
CA PHE A 118 -6.10 -12.65 -3.51
C PHE A 118 -5.66 -13.02 -4.92
N LYS A 119 -4.52 -13.73 -5.05
CA LYS A 119 -3.91 -14.10 -6.34
C LYS A 119 -3.79 -12.90 -7.28
N LEU A 120 -3.33 -11.77 -6.72
CA LEU A 120 -3.17 -10.53 -7.48
C LEU A 120 -2.08 -10.71 -8.53
N ASP A 121 -2.26 -10.05 -9.67
CA ASP A 121 -1.18 -9.91 -10.66
C ASP A 121 -0.11 -8.95 -10.09
N PRO A 122 1.13 -9.40 -9.84
CA PRO A 122 2.19 -8.52 -9.35
C PRO A 122 2.46 -7.33 -10.26
N ALA A 123 2.16 -7.43 -11.56
CA ALA A 123 2.29 -6.30 -12.50
C ALA A 123 1.24 -5.20 -12.29
N LYS A 124 0.24 -5.42 -11.42
CA LYS A 124 -0.79 -4.45 -11.02
C LYS A 124 -0.61 -3.94 -9.59
N VAL A 125 0.40 -4.42 -8.85
CA VAL A 125 0.63 -4.04 -7.45
C VAL A 125 1.84 -3.13 -7.36
N ASN A 126 1.68 -1.96 -6.73
CA ASN A 126 2.76 -0.99 -6.45
C ASN A 126 3.64 -0.70 -7.68
N ILE A 127 3.01 -0.43 -8.82
CA ILE A 127 3.70 -0.35 -10.12
C ILE A 127 4.72 0.81 -10.21
N ASN A 128 4.67 1.75 -9.28
CA ASN A 128 5.56 2.91 -9.20
C ASN A 128 6.58 2.84 -8.04
N GLY A 129 6.67 1.71 -7.34
CA GLY A 129 7.57 1.54 -6.20
C GLY A 129 6.87 0.92 -5.02
#